data_AF-A0A2V9UTH0-F1
#
_entry.id   AF-A0A2V9UTH0-F1
#
_cell.length_a   1.000
_cell.length_b   1.000
_cell.length_c   1.000
_cell.angle_alpha   90.00
_cell.angle_beta   90.00
_cell.angle_gamma   90.00
#
_symmetry.space_group_name_H-M   'P 1'
#
loop_
_entity.id
_entity.type
_entity.pdbx_description
1 polymer ?
#
loop_
_entity_poly.entity_id
_entity_poly.type
_entity_poly.pdbx_seq_one_letter_code
_entity_poly.pdbx_strand_id
1 'polypeptide(L)'
;MHMAWQYMIWALIQEFILQSFFYTRFEELFGSSRAVWVTATLFAAVHLPNVILMTFTLIAGLFFCEMFRRSRSIYLLGLVHALLGLTLSAAVPTDLLYHLRVGIGFLR
;
A
#
# COMPACT_ATOMS: atom_id res chain seq x y z
N MET A 1 -9.34 18.45 0.77
CA MET A 1 -10.15 17.59 1.68
C MET A 1 -11.44 17.03 1.07
N HIS A 2 -11.84 17.39 -0.17
CA HIS A 2 -13.13 16.96 -0.74
C HIS A 2 -13.27 15.47 -1.15
N MET A 3 -12.27 14.60 -0.94
CA MET A 3 -12.30 13.20 -1.43
C MET A 3 -11.86 12.14 -0.39
N ALA A 4 -12.00 12.39 0.92
CA ALA A 4 -11.54 11.45 1.95
C ALA A 4 -12.22 10.07 1.88
N TRP A 5 -13.52 10.04 1.58
CA TRP A 5 -14.27 8.79 1.42
C TRP A 5 -13.84 8.02 0.16
N GLN A 6 -13.50 8.72 -0.94
CA GLN A 6 -12.96 8.09 -2.15
C GLN A 6 -11.60 7.47 -1.88
N TYR A 7 -10.75 8.18 -1.13
CA TYR A 7 -9.45 7.67 -0.71
C TYR A 7 -9.61 6.43 0.18
N MET A 8 -10.58 6.42 1.10
CA MET A 8 -10.86 5.26 1.95
C MET A 8 -11.32 4.04 1.13
N ILE A 9 -12.21 4.22 0.15
CA ILE A 9 -12.60 3.16 -0.78
C ILE A 9 -11.39 2.67 -1.58
N TRP A 10 -10.57 3.60 -2.06
CA TRP A 10 -9.37 3.27 -2.82
C TRP A 10 -8.33 2.50 -1.99
N ALA A 11 -8.10 2.90 -0.73
CA ALA A 11 -7.23 2.19 0.19
C ALA A 11 -7.73 0.76 0.45
N LEU A 12 -9.05 0.57 0.62
CA LEU A 12 -9.62 -0.76 0.80
C LEU A 12 -9.46 -1.64 -0.46
N ILE A 13 -9.64 -1.06 -1.65
CA ILE A 13 -9.38 -1.77 -2.91
C ILE A 13 -7.91 -2.18 -3.02
N GLN A 14 -6.98 -1.30 -2.64
CA GLN A 14 -5.55 -1.63 -2.62
C GLN A 14 -5.25 -2.76 -1.64
N GLU A 15 -5.76 -2.72 -0.41
CA GLU A 15 -5.57 -3.81 0.55
C GLU A 15 -6.21 -5.12 0.08
N PHE A 16 -7.37 -5.08 -0.58
CA PHE A 16 -7.97 -6.27 -1.17
C PHE A 16 -7.06 -6.89 -2.24
N ILE A 17 -6.56 -6.09 -3.18
CA ILE A 17 -5.67 -6.58 -4.24
C ILE A 17 -4.37 -7.11 -3.63
N LEU A 18 -3.77 -6.36 -2.72
CA LEU A 18 -2.49 -6.71 -2.12
C LEU A 18 -2.57 -7.98 -1.26
N GLN A 19 -3.53 -8.02 -0.34
CA GLN A 19 -3.63 -9.07 0.67
C GLN A 19 -4.44 -10.28 0.19
N SER A 20 -5.65 -10.05 -0.34
CA SER A 20 -6.55 -11.16 -0.69
C SER A 20 -6.16 -11.86 -1.99
N PHE A 21 -5.51 -11.16 -2.91
CA PHE A 21 -5.09 -11.73 -4.20
C PHE A 21 -3.59 -12.06 -4.26
N PHE A 22 -2.69 -11.10 -4.01
CA PHE A 22 -1.26 -11.35 -4.16
C PHE A 22 -0.65 -12.11 -2.98
N TYR A 23 -0.88 -11.64 -1.74
CA TYR A 23 -0.29 -12.27 -0.56
C TYR A 23 -0.71 -13.74 -0.42
N THR A 24 -2.00 -14.06 -0.57
CA THR A 24 -2.51 -15.45 -0.48
C THR A 24 -1.82 -16.38 -1.49
N ARG A 25 -1.68 -15.95 -2.74
CA ARG A 25 -0.97 -16.72 -3.77
C ARG A 25 0.51 -16.88 -3.49
N PHE A 26 1.18 -15.82 -3.03
CA PHE A 26 2.60 -15.90 -2.67
C PHE A 26 2.84 -16.71 -1.40
N GLU A 27 1.86 -16.75 -0.49
CA GLU A 27 1.89 -17.62 0.69
C GLU A 27 1.80 -19.10 0.30
N GLU A 28 0.92 -19.44 -0.66
CA GLU A 28 0.85 -20.79 -1.22
C GLU A 28 2.13 -21.20 -1.95
N LEU A 29 2.76 -20.28 -2.71
CA LEU A 29 3.94 -20.58 -3.52
C LEU A 29 5.26 -20.58 -2.73
N PHE A 30 5.44 -19.67 -1.78
CA PHE A 30 6.72 -19.40 -1.14
C PHE A 30 6.71 -19.58 0.39
N GLY A 31 5.54 -19.81 0.98
CA GLY A 31 5.32 -19.83 2.42
C GLY A 31 5.11 -18.44 3.01
N SER A 32 4.46 -18.41 4.19
CA SER A 32 3.94 -17.18 4.81
C SER A 32 5.00 -16.10 5.08
N SER A 33 6.19 -16.47 5.56
CA SER A 33 7.25 -15.50 5.85
C SER A 33 7.82 -14.85 4.58
N ARG A 34 8.02 -15.62 3.50
CA ARG A 34 8.53 -15.08 2.23
C ARG A 34 7.47 -14.27 1.49
N ALA A 35 6.21 -14.66 1.61
CA ALA A 35 5.09 -13.94 1.02
C ALA A 35 5.04 -12.47 1.46
N VAL A 36 5.34 -12.17 2.73
CA VAL A 36 5.43 -10.78 3.24
C VAL A 36 6.40 -9.95 2.39
N TRP A 37 7.63 -10.43 2.21
CA TRP A 37 8.67 -9.72 1.47
C TRP A 37 8.34 -9.58 -0.01
N VAL A 38 7.90 -10.66 -0.67
CA VAL A 38 7.59 -10.64 -2.10
C VAL A 38 6.41 -9.72 -2.40
N THR A 39 5.35 -9.78 -1.57
CA THR A 39 4.15 -8.95 -1.73
C THR A 39 4.45 -7.47 -1.49
N ALA A 40 5.19 -7.14 -0.42
CA ALA A 40 5.56 -5.76 -0.13
C ALA A 40 6.47 -5.17 -1.21
N THR A 41 7.40 -5.97 -1.76
CA THR A 41 8.28 -5.55 -2.85
C THR A 41 7.48 -5.29 -4.13
N LEU A 42 6.51 -6.16 -4.45
CA LEU A 42 5.60 -5.96 -5.58
C LEU A 42 4.82 -4.64 -5.43
N PHE A 43 4.29 -4.38 -4.23
CA PHE A 43 3.57 -3.14 -3.94
C PHE A 43 4.44 -1.91 -4.17
N ALA A 44 5.68 -1.91 -3.64
CA ALA A 44 6.63 -0.84 -3.87
C ALA A 44 6.93 -0.65 -5.36
N ALA A 45 7.15 -1.73 -6.11
CA ALA A 45 7.47 -1.67 -7.54
C ALA A 45 6.37 -1.01 -8.39
N VAL A 46 5.09 -1.20 -8.06
CA VAL A 46 3.97 -0.55 -8.77
C VAL A 46 4.01 0.99 -8.65
N HIS A 47 4.70 1.52 -7.64
CA HIS A 47 4.84 2.96 -7.42
C HIS A 47 6.04 3.59 -8.16
N LEU A 48 6.72 2.84 -9.02
CA LEU A 48 7.73 3.40 -9.92
C LEU A 48 7.16 4.56 -10.76
N PRO A 49 7.99 5.58 -11.07
CA PRO A 49 9.38 5.78 -10.67
C PRO A 49 9.55 6.62 -9.38
N ASN A 50 8.49 6.81 -8.59
CA ASN A 50 8.50 7.70 -7.42
C ASN A 50 9.25 7.06 -6.24
N VAL A 51 10.59 7.18 -6.21
CA VAL A 51 11.47 6.50 -5.23
C VAL A 51 11.09 6.81 -3.78
N ILE A 52 10.66 8.04 -3.48
CA ILE A 52 10.20 8.44 -2.15
C ILE A 52 8.96 7.62 -1.79
N LEU A 53 7.94 7.62 -2.65
CA LEU A 53 6.72 6.86 -2.44
C LEU A 53 6.98 5.35 -2.38
N MET A 54 7.86 4.82 -3.22
CA MET A 54 8.29 3.41 -3.18
C MET A 54 8.87 3.02 -1.82
N THR A 55 9.65 3.90 -1.19
CA THR A 55 10.24 3.64 0.13
C THR A 55 9.15 3.59 1.20
N PHE A 56 8.22 4.54 1.19
CA PHE A 56 7.08 4.54 2.10
C PHE A 56 6.19 3.31 1.90
N THR A 57 5.88 2.96 0.65
CA THR A 57 5.01 1.82 0.34
C THR A 57 5.68 0.48 0.60
N LEU A 58 7.02 0.37 0.50
CA LEU A 58 7.74 -0.82 0.95
C LEU A 58 7.58 -1.03 2.45
N ILE A 59 7.85 0.00 3.26
CA ILE A 59 7.74 -0.08 4.73
C ILE A 59 6.29 -0.39 5.14
N ALA A 60 5.33 0.34 4.58
CA ALA A 60 3.91 0.12 4.83
C ALA A 60 3.47 -1.28 4.38
N GLY A 61 3.91 -1.74 3.20
CA GLY A 61 3.61 -3.06 2.67
C GLY A 61 4.11 -4.18 3.58
N LEU A 62 5.33 -4.06 4.12
CA LEU A 62 5.86 -5.03 5.09
C LEU A 62 5.00 -5.08 6.35
N PHE A 63 4.61 -3.93 6.89
CA PHE A 63 3.74 -3.84 8.05
C PHE A 63 2.36 -4.47 7.78
N PHE A 64 1.69 -4.08 6.69
CA PHE A 64 0.34 -4.57 6.38
C PHE A 64 0.33 -6.05 6.05
N CYS A 65 1.28 -6.56 5.27
CA CYS A 65 1.38 -7.99 4.98
C CYS A 65 1.63 -8.81 6.24
N GLU A 66 2.48 -8.33 7.16
CA GLU A 66 2.73 -9.01 8.43
C GLU A 66 1.49 -8.99 9.35
N MET A 67 0.73 -7.89 9.36
CA MET A 67 -0.54 -7.82 10.10
C MET A 67 -1.63 -8.67 9.46
N PHE A 68 -1.71 -8.74 8.13
CA PHE A 68 -2.63 -9.61 7.42
C PHE A 68 -2.32 -11.08 7.69
N ARG A 69 -1.04 -11.46 7.67
CA ARG A 69 -0.59 -12.82 8.02
C ARG A 69 -1.15 -13.29 9.37
N ARG A 70 -1.24 -12.39 10.35
CA ARG A 70 -1.71 -12.66 11.72
C ARG A 70 -3.23 -12.55 11.89
N SER A 71 -3.85 -11.53 11.30
CA SER A 71 -5.25 -11.16 11.58
C SER A 71 -6.24 -11.51 10.47
N ARG A 72 -5.76 -11.65 9.23
CA ARG A 72 -6.55 -11.93 8.01
C ARG A 72 -7.71 -10.97 7.76
N SER A 73 -7.69 -9.78 8.38
CA SER A 73 -8.77 -8.80 8.28
C SER A 73 -8.43 -7.66 7.34
N ILE A 74 -9.00 -7.67 6.13
CA ILE A 74 -8.81 -6.58 5.16
C ILE A 74 -9.49 -5.27 5.59
N TYR A 75 -10.56 -5.34 6.38
CA TYR A 75 -11.30 -4.15 6.82
C TYR A 75 -10.50 -3.31 7.81
N LEU A 76 -9.82 -3.97 8.75
CA LEU A 76 -8.97 -3.29 9.72
C LEU A 76 -7.76 -2.66 9.01
N LEU A 77 -7.12 -3.40 8.11
CA LEU A 77 -5.97 -2.90 7.36
C LEU A 77 -6.36 -1.76 6.44
N GLY A 78 -7.49 -1.86 5.74
CA GLY A 78 -8.02 -0.79 4.87
C GLY A 78 -8.31 0.50 5.64
N LEU A 79 -8.87 0.40 6.86
CA LEU A 79 -9.07 1.56 7.73
C LEU A 79 -7.74 2.18 8.16
N VAL A 80 -6.78 1.37 8.62
CA VAL A 80 -5.46 1.86 9.05
C VAL A 80 -4.71 2.49 7.87
N HIS A 81 -4.76 1.89 6.69
CA HIS A 81 -4.20 2.45 5.45
C HIS A 81 -4.84 3.80 5.13
N ALA A 82 -6.17 3.88 5.10
CA ALA A 82 -6.87 5.13 4.82
C ALA A 82 -6.45 6.25 5.79
N LEU A 83 -6.38 5.94 7.10
CA LEU A 83 -5.93 6.89 8.12
C LEU A 83 -4.48 7.33 7.89
N LEU A 84 -3.55 6.38 7.70
CA LEU A 84 -2.14 6.69 7.44
C LEU A 84 -1.95 7.56 6.20
N GLY A 85 -2.64 7.23 5.11
CA GLY A 85 -2.57 7.99 3.87
C GLY A 85 -3.13 9.41 3.98
N LEU A 86 -4.25 9.58 4.68
CA LEU A 86 -4.82 10.90 4.96
C LEU A 86 -3.91 11.71 5.89
N THR A 87 -3.32 11.09 6.92
CA THR A 87 -2.36 11.74 7.82
C THR A 87 -1.11 12.17 7.06
N LEU A 88 -0.53 11.29 6.23
CA LEU A 88 0.62 11.63 5.38
C LEU A 88 0.28 12.78 4.42
N SER A 89 -0.89 12.76 3.79
CA SER A 89 -1.32 13.84 2.90
C SER A 89 -1.50 15.17 3.63
N ALA A 90 -1.84 15.17 4.91
CA ALA A 90 -1.98 16.39 5.72
C ALA A 90 -0.65 16.87 6.31
N ALA A 91 0.27 15.96 6.63
CA ALA A 91 1.51 16.26 7.33
C ALA A 91 2.72 16.48 6.40
N VAL A 92 2.69 15.91 5.20
CA VAL A 92 3.82 15.94 4.26
C VAL A 92 3.51 16.89 3.10
N PRO A 93 4.43 17.82 2.77
CA PRO A 93 4.27 18.68 1.60
C PRO A 93 4.08 17.85 0.33
N THR A 94 3.06 18.19 -0.46
CA THR A 94 2.71 17.45 -1.69
C THR A 94 3.82 17.41 -2.73
N ASP A 95 4.71 18.40 -2.72
CA ASP A 95 5.87 18.48 -3.60
C ASP A 95 6.90 17.38 -3.32
N LEU A 96 7.03 16.96 -2.05
CA LEU A 96 7.93 15.89 -1.65
C LEU A 96 7.41 14.51 -2.10
N LEU A 97 6.10 14.35 -2.20
CA LEU A 97 5.46 13.10 -2.61
C LEU A 97 5.11 13.07 -4.11
N TYR A 98 5.46 14.11 -4.87
CA TYR A 98 5.07 14.27 -6.29
C TYR A 98 3.56 14.02 -6.51
N HIS A 99 2.72 14.60 -5.64
CA HIS A 99 1.26 14.41 -5.65
C HIS A 99 0.81 12.93 -5.62
N LEU A 100 1.62 12.03 -5.05
CA LEU A 100 1.37 10.59 -5.03
C LEU A 100 1.19 9.98 -6.44
N ARG A 101 1.72 10.64 -7.47
CA ARG A 101 1.65 10.16 -8.84
C ARG A 101 2.56 8.95 -9.03
N VAL A 102 2.07 7.99 -9.80
CA VAL A 102 2.74 6.73 -10.15
C VAL A 102 2.63 6.48 -11.65
N GLY A 103 3.55 5.69 -12.21
CA GLY A 103 3.56 5.32 -13.63
C GLY A 103 3.69 6.52 -14.57
N ILE A 104 2.97 6.50 -15.70
CA ILE A 104 2.99 7.59 -16.71
C ILE A 104 2.54 8.92 -16.10
N GLY A 105 1.69 8.89 -15.07
CA GLY A 105 1.26 10.09 -14.35
C GLY A 105 2.41 10.83 -13.68
N PHE A 106 3.50 10.14 -13.30
CA PHE A 106 4.70 10.78 -12.76
C PHE A 106 5.52 11.52 -13.84
N LEU A 107 5.49 11.05 -15.08
CA LEU A 107 6.28 11.60 -16.20
C LEU A 107 5.61 12.83 -16.87
N ARG A 108 4.43 13.24 -16.39
CA ARG A 108 3.64 14.37 -16.90
C ARG A 108 3.40 15.38 -15.79
#